data_AF-A0A929DZT7-F1
#
_entry.id   AF-A0A929DZT7-F1
#
_cell.length_a   1.000
_cell.length_b   1.000
_cell.length_c   1.000
_cell.angle_alpha   90.00
_cell.angle_beta   90.00
_cell.angle_gamma   90.00
#
_symmetry.space_group_name_H-M   'P 1'
#
loop_
_entity.id
_entity.type
_entity.pdbx_description
1 polymer ?
#
loop_
_entity_poly.entity_id
_entity_poly.type
_entity_poly.pdbx_seq_one_letter_code
_entity_poly.pdbx_strand_id
1 'polypeptide(L)'
;MAGCNDDFLDLEPTDKISADAIFSSPDGINALMANLYAHAPIEDFNSVSTFGLSWNSPWPNQAGWYPFIMTDDAVGSQHQGIIGWEGTDFPWWDGGYQFNLNVNTLMEIIPELEIDQETKDQLKGEAYFFRAYTYYALAKRYGGVPLITKTGDINDGIESLNIPRNTEKETWDFALAACDTAVMYLGDGDGARKRATKWAALALKSRAALHAASIAKYWSLAPLSGDAVNEGLVGMAPSEADHYYAECISASETILKEGPFSLYEASPGSPEEASENYRAMFENPNRAVNEVIFMKGYNLEGDEMGSNQDNWGQPNQTRGSWPHPGRFNPTLDLADVYESYSKPGQSTPIVTTIDADVENYDGYDPSRTYLEFDHPMEIFADKDARLSATVIFPGSTWKDTEIIIQGGFIQPDGTPVLDQNGEIEVDGTMYYTYGASSPSFYSGFST
;
A
#
# COMPACT_ATOMS: atom_id res chain seq x y z
N MET A 1 -55.91 -3.16 41.78
CA MET A 1 -54.69 -2.39 41.48
C MET A 1 -54.09 -3.00 40.24
N ALA A 2 -53.93 -2.20 39.19
CA ALA A 2 -53.32 -2.60 37.92
C ALA A 2 -51.87 -3.01 38.18
N GLY A 3 -51.46 -4.17 37.66
CA GLY A 3 -50.05 -4.58 37.66
C GLY A 3 -49.27 -3.64 36.76
N CYS A 4 -48.04 -3.30 37.16
CA CYS A 4 -47.12 -2.57 36.31
C CYS A 4 -46.96 -3.32 34.98
N ASN A 5 -47.02 -2.60 33.87
CA ASN A 5 -46.77 -3.18 32.56
C ASN A 5 -45.25 -3.32 32.40
N ASP A 6 -44.74 -4.55 32.39
CA ASP A 6 -43.30 -4.84 32.31
C ASP A 6 -42.69 -4.35 30.97
N ASP A 7 -43.52 -4.15 29.92
CA ASP A 7 -43.13 -3.60 28.61
C ASP A 7 -42.45 -2.22 28.68
N PHE A 8 -42.60 -1.45 29.77
CA PHE A 8 -41.88 -0.18 29.94
C PHE A 8 -40.37 -0.36 30.17
N LEU A 9 -39.96 -1.52 30.70
CA LEU A 9 -38.56 -1.82 31.01
C LEU A 9 -37.84 -2.52 29.84
N ASP A 10 -38.59 -3.13 28.93
CA ASP A 10 -38.07 -3.78 27.72
C ASP A 10 -37.99 -2.77 26.56
N LEU A 11 -37.08 -1.81 26.70
CA LEU A 11 -36.82 -0.81 25.65
C LEU A 11 -35.67 -1.28 24.75
N GLU A 12 -35.98 -1.52 23.49
CA GLU A 12 -34.96 -1.75 22.45
C GLU A 12 -34.14 -0.46 22.22
N PRO A 13 -32.80 -0.55 22.13
CA PRO A 13 -31.97 0.57 21.71
C PRO A 13 -32.43 1.11 20.36
N THR A 14 -32.70 2.40 20.27
CA THR A 14 -33.16 3.04 19.01
C THR A 14 -31.99 3.48 18.11
N ASP A 15 -30.77 3.43 18.62
CA ASP A 15 -29.52 3.84 17.99
C ASP A 15 -28.62 2.65 17.59
N LYS A 16 -29.04 1.41 17.89
CA LYS A 16 -28.29 0.19 17.60
C LYS A 16 -29.17 -0.81 16.90
N ILE A 17 -28.57 -1.56 15.99
CA ILE A 17 -29.21 -2.72 15.38
C ILE A 17 -28.87 -3.92 16.27
N SER A 18 -29.89 -4.69 16.69
CA SER A 18 -29.66 -5.90 17.45
C SER A 18 -28.91 -6.95 16.61
N ALA A 19 -28.13 -7.82 17.26
CA ALA A 19 -27.48 -8.94 16.60
C ALA A 19 -28.50 -9.75 15.79
N ASP A 20 -29.64 -10.09 16.39
CA ASP A 20 -30.73 -10.81 15.73
C ASP A 20 -31.22 -10.11 14.45
N ALA A 21 -31.33 -8.79 14.44
CA ALA A 21 -31.76 -8.05 13.26
C ALA A 21 -30.71 -8.04 12.14
N ILE A 22 -29.40 -8.04 12.47
CA ILE A 22 -28.31 -8.15 11.48
C ILE A 22 -28.28 -9.56 10.89
N PHE A 23 -28.42 -10.58 11.74
CA PHE A 23 -28.17 -11.97 11.36
C PHE A 23 -29.39 -12.70 10.79
N SER A 24 -30.60 -12.16 11.00
CA SER A 24 -31.84 -12.72 10.46
C SER A 24 -32.11 -12.39 8.99
N SER A 25 -31.28 -11.56 8.34
CA SER A 25 -31.50 -11.16 6.94
C SER A 25 -30.22 -11.20 6.09
N PRO A 26 -30.33 -11.58 4.80
CA PRO A 26 -29.20 -11.49 3.86
C PRO A 26 -28.61 -10.08 3.74
N ASP A 27 -29.45 -9.05 3.84
CA ASP A 27 -29.02 -7.64 3.76
C ASP A 27 -28.19 -7.23 4.98
N GLY A 28 -28.55 -7.70 6.18
CA GLY A 28 -27.76 -7.46 7.39
C GLY A 28 -26.39 -8.15 7.34
N ILE A 29 -26.33 -9.39 6.84
CA ILE A 29 -25.06 -10.10 6.60
C ILE A 29 -24.20 -9.34 5.57
N ASN A 30 -24.80 -8.85 4.49
CA ASN A 30 -24.08 -8.05 3.49
C ASN A 30 -23.54 -6.75 4.06
N ALA A 31 -24.31 -6.06 4.91
CA ALA A 31 -23.85 -4.85 5.58
C ALA A 31 -22.69 -5.12 6.54
N LEU A 32 -22.75 -6.21 7.32
CA LEU A 32 -21.64 -6.63 8.19
C LEU A 32 -20.38 -6.92 7.38
N MET A 33 -20.50 -7.70 6.31
CA MET A 33 -19.34 -8.04 5.46
C MET A 33 -18.77 -6.81 4.78
N ALA A 34 -19.61 -5.89 4.28
CA ALA A 34 -19.15 -4.62 3.72
C ALA A 34 -18.34 -3.81 4.74
N ASN A 35 -18.77 -3.77 6.01
CA ASN A 35 -18.03 -3.13 7.08
C ASN A 35 -16.67 -3.83 7.35
N LEU A 36 -16.66 -5.16 7.40
CA LEU A 36 -15.42 -5.92 7.56
C LEU A 36 -14.42 -5.70 6.41
N TYR A 37 -14.87 -5.62 5.15
CA TYR A 37 -13.98 -5.28 4.03
C TYR A 37 -13.49 -3.83 4.07
N ALA A 38 -14.36 -2.89 4.47
CA ALA A 38 -13.98 -1.49 4.60
C ALA A 38 -12.85 -1.30 5.63
N HIS A 39 -12.93 -2.01 6.76
CA HIS A 39 -11.96 -1.98 7.85
C HIS A 39 -10.94 -3.13 7.82
N ALA A 40 -10.92 -3.92 6.75
CA ALA A 40 -9.96 -5.00 6.61
C ALA A 40 -8.55 -4.42 6.80
N PRO A 41 -7.65 -5.11 7.54
CA PRO A 41 -6.35 -4.60 7.92
C PRO A 41 -5.39 -4.78 6.75
N ILE A 42 -5.75 -4.18 5.62
CA ILE A 42 -5.04 -4.14 4.36
C ILE A 42 -4.40 -2.77 4.31
N GLU A 43 -3.07 -2.74 4.19
CA GLU A 43 -2.32 -1.49 4.06
C GLU A 43 -2.68 -0.82 2.75
N ASP A 44 -3.49 0.21 2.89
CA ASP A 44 -4.11 0.92 1.80
C ASP A 44 -4.11 2.43 2.13
N PHE A 45 -4.95 3.20 1.46
CA PHE A 45 -4.97 4.65 1.65
C PHE A 45 -5.57 5.11 3.00
N ASN A 46 -5.98 4.17 3.87
CA ASN A 46 -6.56 4.44 5.19
C ASN A 46 -5.69 3.95 6.36
N SER A 47 -4.39 3.76 6.14
CA SER A 47 -3.43 3.55 7.22
C SER A 47 -2.44 4.70 7.31
N VAL A 48 -2.20 5.20 8.52
CA VAL A 48 -1.22 6.26 8.80
C VAL A 48 -0.27 5.83 9.91
N SER A 49 0.99 6.25 9.80
CA SER A 49 2.07 5.84 10.70
C SER A 49 1.82 6.20 12.17
N THR A 50 1.05 7.25 12.44
CA THR A 50 0.75 7.74 13.80
C THR A 50 -0.50 7.14 14.44
N PHE A 51 -1.56 6.91 13.66
CA PHE A 51 -2.88 6.51 14.18
C PHE A 51 -3.28 5.08 13.80
N GLY A 52 -2.50 4.41 12.94
CA GLY A 52 -2.69 3.00 12.62
C GLY A 52 -3.70 2.79 11.49
N LEU A 53 -4.59 1.82 11.70
CA LEU A 53 -5.56 1.36 10.71
C LEU A 53 -6.85 2.18 10.72
N SER A 54 -7.55 2.20 9.57
CA SER A 54 -8.87 2.84 9.41
C SER A 54 -8.88 4.33 9.78
N TRP A 55 -7.77 5.02 9.53
CA TRP A 55 -7.67 6.45 9.78
C TRP A 55 -7.60 7.23 8.47
N ASN A 56 -8.66 7.98 8.19
CA ASN A 56 -8.70 8.93 7.09
C ASN A 56 -8.61 10.34 7.66
N SER A 57 -7.52 11.05 7.37
CA SER A 57 -7.38 12.40 7.88
C SER A 57 -8.30 13.38 7.15
N PRO A 58 -9.16 14.13 7.87
CA PRO A 58 -9.93 15.21 7.27
C PRO A 58 -9.07 16.47 7.02
N TRP A 59 -7.81 16.48 7.47
CA TRP A 59 -6.99 17.68 7.49
C TRP A 59 -6.15 17.77 6.21
N PRO A 60 -6.15 18.92 5.52
CA PRO A 60 -5.51 19.04 4.22
C PRO A 60 -3.98 18.99 4.25
N ASN A 61 -3.38 18.98 5.45
CA ASN A 61 -1.94 19.02 5.66
C ASN A 61 -1.29 17.69 6.07
N GLN A 62 -1.98 16.55 5.96
CA GLN A 62 -1.53 15.29 6.58
C GLN A 62 -1.01 14.20 5.64
N ALA A 63 -0.72 14.52 4.37
CA ALA A 63 0.00 13.58 3.47
C ALA A 63 1.27 13.00 4.12
N GLY A 64 1.91 13.81 4.99
CA GLY A 64 3.05 13.49 5.83
C GLY A 64 2.96 12.21 6.68
N TRP A 65 1.76 11.74 6.99
CA TRP A 65 1.55 10.63 7.93
C TRP A 65 1.28 9.30 7.24
N TYR A 66 1.22 9.29 5.92
CA TYR A 66 0.91 8.06 5.20
C TYR A 66 2.18 7.28 4.86
N PRO A 67 2.15 5.93 4.96
CA PRO A 67 3.31 5.09 4.73
C PRO A 67 3.97 5.28 3.36
N PHE A 68 3.21 5.61 2.31
CA PHE A 68 3.73 5.66 0.94
C PHE A 68 4.72 6.81 0.70
N ILE A 69 4.78 7.83 1.57
CA ILE A 69 5.79 8.89 1.48
C ILE A 69 7.03 8.63 2.36
N MET A 70 7.07 7.47 3.03
CA MET A 70 8.10 7.05 3.98
C MET A 70 8.94 5.89 3.40
N THR A 71 9.09 5.86 2.08
CA THR A 71 9.82 4.83 1.34
C THR A 71 11.14 5.40 0.79
N ASP A 72 12.08 4.52 0.44
CA ASP A 72 13.26 4.85 -0.35
C ASP A 72 12.92 5.23 -1.81
N ASP A 73 11.77 4.75 -2.31
CA ASP A 73 11.28 5.06 -3.65
C ASP A 73 10.84 6.52 -3.85
N ALA A 74 10.33 7.16 -2.79
CA ALA A 74 9.77 8.49 -2.85
C ALA A 74 9.65 9.14 -1.47
N VAL A 75 9.86 10.46 -1.44
CA VAL A 75 9.93 11.23 -0.20
C VAL A 75 8.88 12.35 -0.15
N GLY A 76 8.33 12.56 1.05
CA GLY A 76 7.45 13.67 1.36
C GLY A 76 8.21 14.93 1.78
N SER A 77 7.85 16.09 1.25
CA SER A 77 8.49 17.39 1.58
C SER A 77 8.23 17.91 3.01
N GLN A 78 7.44 17.19 3.82
CA GLN A 78 6.92 17.69 5.10
C GLN A 78 7.42 16.97 6.34
N HIS A 79 8.12 15.85 6.20
CA HIS A 79 8.47 15.01 7.35
C HIS A 79 9.98 15.00 7.57
N GLN A 80 10.38 15.44 8.76
CA GLN A 80 11.76 15.45 9.24
C GLN A 80 12.21 14.08 9.80
N GLY A 81 11.58 12.99 9.38
CA GLY A 81 11.90 11.65 9.84
C GLY A 81 11.11 10.62 9.09
N ILE A 82 11.81 9.74 8.37
CA ILE A 82 11.22 8.67 7.57
C ILE A 82 10.78 7.51 8.49
N ILE A 83 11.46 7.31 9.63
CA ILE A 83 11.16 6.30 10.66
C ILE A 83 11.72 6.79 12.01
N GLY A 84 10.98 6.62 13.12
CA GLY A 84 11.48 6.84 14.49
C GLY A 84 11.32 8.25 15.08
N TRP A 85 10.45 9.08 14.51
CA TRP A 85 9.94 10.27 15.21
C TRP A 85 8.92 9.82 16.27
N GLU A 86 8.88 10.46 17.44
CA GLU A 86 7.99 10.06 18.54
C GLU A 86 6.53 9.92 18.04
N GLY A 87 6.00 8.69 18.08
CA GLY A 87 4.62 8.39 17.68
C GLY A 87 4.42 7.83 16.27
N THR A 88 5.46 7.60 15.46
CA THR A 88 5.33 6.90 14.15
C THR A 88 5.59 5.39 14.29
N ASP A 89 4.86 4.72 15.19
CA ASP A 89 5.08 3.30 15.50
C ASP A 89 4.25 2.35 14.62
N PHE A 90 3.52 2.89 13.64
CA PHE A 90 2.54 2.17 12.83
C PHE A 90 1.69 1.26 13.73
N PRO A 91 0.79 1.81 14.58
CA PRO A 91 0.15 1.05 15.65
C PRO A 91 -0.83 0.01 15.07
N TRP A 92 -0.27 -1.17 14.78
CA TRP A 92 -0.96 -2.32 14.18
C TRP A 92 -1.40 -3.34 15.21
N TRP A 93 -0.78 -3.34 16.39
CA TRP A 93 -1.12 -4.26 17.46
C TRP A 93 -2.60 -4.14 17.85
N ASP A 94 -3.02 -2.96 18.31
CA ASP A 94 -4.40 -2.74 18.78
C ASP A 94 -5.42 -2.89 17.65
N GLY A 95 -5.17 -2.25 16.50
CA GLY A 95 -6.05 -2.31 15.35
C GLY A 95 -6.19 -3.73 14.77
N GLY A 96 -5.09 -4.48 14.70
CA GLY A 96 -5.08 -5.87 14.25
C GLY A 96 -5.86 -6.79 15.18
N TYR A 97 -5.66 -6.68 16.50
CA TYR A 97 -6.42 -7.49 17.46
C TYR A 97 -7.89 -7.09 17.55
N GLN A 98 -8.21 -5.81 17.43
CA GLN A 98 -9.60 -5.34 17.35
C GLN A 98 -10.29 -5.93 16.12
N PHE A 99 -9.63 -5.92 14.96
CA PHE A 99 -10.19 -6.54 13.76
C PHE A 99 -10.30 -8.06 13.89
N ASN A 100 -9.29 -8.74 14.47
CA ASN A 100 -9.35 -10.18 14.72
C ASN A 100 -10.50 -10.56 15.68
N LEU A 101 -10.85 -9.70 16.64
CA LEU A 101 -12.01 -9.89 17.49
C LEU A 101 -13.32 -9.91 16.66
N ASN A 102 -13.46 -9.00 15.69
CA ASN A 102 -14.59 -8.99 14.78
C ASN A 102 -14.64 -10.26 13.92
N VAL A 103 -13.47 -10.75 13.47
CA VAL A 103 -13.37 -12.02 12.74
C VAL A 103 -13.77 -13.22 13.60
N ASN A 104 -13.33 -13.28 14.85
CA ASN A 104 -13.70 -14.35 15.79
C ASN A 104 -15.20 -14.33 16.07
N THR A 105 -15.77 -13.13 16.27
CA THR A 105 -17.22 -12.93 16.44
C THR A 105 -17.99 -13.44 15.23
N LEU A 106 -17.57 -13.09 14.01
CA LEU A 106 -18.19 -13.62 12.79
C LEU A 106 -18.12 -15.16 12.74
N MET A 107 -16.97 -15.75 13.07
CA MET A 107 -16.81 -17.21 13.05
C MET A 107 -17.68 -17.94 14.07
N GLU A 108 -17.92 -17.35 15.23
CA GLU A 108 -18.82 -17.89 16.26
C GLU A 108 -20.29 -17.83 15.82
N ILE A 109 -20.66 -16.83 15.02
CA ILE A 109 -22.05 -16.58 14.59
C ILE A 109 -22.43 -17.36 13.34
N ILE A 110 -21.51 -17.58 12.39
CA ILE A 110 -21.81 -18.29 11.12
C ILE A 110 -22.59 -19.61 11.32
N PRO A 111 -22.23 -20.49 12.29
CA PRO A 111 -22.99 -21.72 12.54
C PRO A 111 -24.48 -21.50 12.82
N GLU A 112 -24.83 -20.41 13.51
CA GLU A 112 -26.17 -20.06 13.98
C GLU A 112 -27.05 -19.39 12.92
N LEU A 113 -26.46 -18.93 11.81
CA LEU A 113 -27.21 -18.28 10.73
C LEU A 113 -28.17 -19.25 10.03
N GLU A 114 -29.43 -18.85 9.82
CA GLU A 114 -30.43 -19.64 9.09
C GLU A 114 -30.35 -19.37 7.57
N ILE A 115 -29.20 -19.68 6.97
CA ILE A 115 -28.89 -19.50 5.54
C ILE A 115 -28.34 -20.79 4.92
N ASP A 116 -28.23 -20.84 3.59
CA ASP A 116 -27.73 -22.02 2.88
C ASP A 116 -26.23 -22.29 3.17
N GLN A 117 -25.83 -23.56 3.01
CA GLN A 117 -24.49 -24.01 3.35
C GLN A 117 -23.40 -23.37 2.48
N GLU A 118 -23.69 -23.09 1.21
CA GLU A 118 -22.74 -22.46 0.29
C GLU A 118 -22.41 -21.04 0.75
N THR A 119 -23.42 -20.27 1.14
CA THR A 119 -23.22 -18.95 1.74
C THR A 119 -22.46 -19.04 3.07
N LYS A 120 -22.77 -20.02 3.95
CA LYS A 120 -21.99 -20.22 5.19
C LYS A 120 -20.52 -20.52 4.92
N ASP A 121 -20.25 -21.36 3.93
CA ASP A 121 -18.88 -21.74 3.57
C ASP A 121 -18.13 -20.55 2.97
N GLN A 122 -18.76 -19.78 2.07
CA GLN A 122 -18.20 -18.52 1.56
C GLN A 122 -17.86 -17.55 2.70
N LEU A 123 -18.76 -17.33 3.67
CA LEU A 123 -18.50 -16.48 4.84
C LEU A 123 -17.34 -16.99 5.70
N LYS A 124 -17.23 -18.31 5.92
CA LYS A 124 -16.08 -18.90 6.62
C LYS A 124 -14.79 -18.64 5.87
N GLY A 125 -14.78 -18.86 4.56
CA GLY A 125 -13.63 -18.61 3.71
C GLY A 125 -13.13 -17.18 3.80
N GLU A 126 -14.05 -16.21 3.74
CA GLU A 126 -13.75 -14.78 3.90
C GLU A 126 -13.22 -14.46 5.32
N ALA A 127 -13.81 -15.05 6.37
CA ALA A 127 -13.32 -14.89 7.73
C ALA A 127 -11.89 -15.45 7.92
N TYR A 128 -11.57 -16.59 7.32
CA TYR A 128 -10.21 -17.14 7.34
C TYR A 128 -9.23 -16.30 6.52
N PHE A 129 -9.65 -15.75 5.39
CA PHE A 129 -8.84 -14.80 4.61
C PHE A 129 -8.50 -13.55 5.43
N PHE A 130 -9.49 -12.98 6.11
CA PHE A 130 -9.32 -11.85 7.03
C PHE A 130 -8.36 -12.16 8.19
N ARG A 131 -8.51 -13.33 8.83
CA ARG A 131 -7.57 -13.79 9.86
C ARG A 131 -6.16 -13.94 9.30
N ALA A 132 -6.00 -14.58 8.15
CA ALA A 132 -4.71 -14.75 7.52
C ALA A 132 -4.02 -13.41 7.24
N TYR A 133 -4.76 -12.44 6.69
CA TYR A 133 -4.24 -11.11 6.41
C TYR A 133 -3.82 -10.38 7.69
N THR A 134 -4.66 -10.47 8.73
CA THR A 134 -4.38 -9.86 10.04
C THR A 134 -3.07 -10.39 10.63
N TYR A 135 -2.90 -11.71 10.67
CA TYR A 135 -1.70 -12.33 11.23
C TYR A 135 -0.47 -12.17 10.35
N TYR A 136 -0.63 -12.14 9.02
CA TYR A 136 0.44 -11.74 8.10
C TYR A 136 0.95 -10.33 8.42
N ALA A 137 0.04 -9.38 8.62
CA ALA A 137 0.39 -7.98 8.87
C ALA A 137 0.99 -7.75 10.26
N LEU A 138 0.58 -8.53 11.26
CA LEU A 138 1.21 -8.56 12.59
C LEU A 138 2.61 -9.20 12.52
N ALA A 139 2.75 -10.35 11.84
CA ALA A 139 4.02 -11.08 11.76
C ALA A 139 5.13 -10.23 11.13
N LYS A 140 4.87 -9.57 9.99
CA LYS A 140 5.87 -8.76 9.30
C LYS A 140 6.34 -7.52 10.06
N ARG A 141 5.69 -7.16 11.17
CA ARG A 141 6.04 -6.01 12.03
C ARG A 141 6.63 -6.41 13.36
N TYR A 142 6.02 -7.41 14.00
CA TYR A 142 6.30 -7.76 15.39
C TYR A 142 6.99 -9.11 15.54
N GLY A 143 7.06 -9.91 14.47
CA GLY A 143 7.45 -11.31 14.52
C GLY A 143 6.37 -12.14 15.23
N GLY A 144 6.76 -12.81 16.31
CA GLY A 144 5.88 -13.64 17.12
C GLY A 144 4.83 -12.85 17.90
N VAL A 145 3.55 -13.22 17.81
CA VAL A 145 2.45 -12.55 18.52
C VAL A 145 1.44 -13.56 19.10
N PRO A 146 0.57 -13.18 20.06
CA PRO A 146 -0.46 -14.08 20.57
C PRO A 146 -1.43 -14.59 19.49
N LEU A 147 -1.62 -15.91 19.41
CA LEU A 147 -2.59 -16.52 18.50
C LEU A 147 -3.97 -16.64 19.18
N ILE A 148 -4.88 -15.73 18.86
CA ILE A 148 -6.21 -15.59 19.47
C ILE A 148 -7.27 -15.98 18.44
N THR A 149 -7.97 -17.08 18.68
CA THR A 149 -8.89 -17.70 17.71
C THR A 149 -10.36 -17.67 18.09
N LYS A 150 -10.66 -17.16 19.29
CA LYS A 150 -12.00 -17.05 19.86
C LYS A 150 -12.19 -15.71 20.56
N THR A 151 -13.43 -15.32 20.78
CA THR A 151 -13.74 -14.20 21.66
C THR A 151 -13.41 -14.59 23.11
N GLY A 152 -12.93 -13.63 23.89
CA GLY A 152 -12.73 -13.81 25.33
C GLY A 152 -14.02 -13.46 26.09
N ASP A 153 -14.31 -14.14 27.18
CA ASP A 153 -15.40 -13.76 28.08
C ASP A 153 -14.86 -12.84 29.19
N ILE A 154 -15.49 -11.67 29.38
CA ILE A 154 -15.13 -10.74 30.45
C ILE A 154 -15.29 -11.36 31.85
N ASN A 155 -16.11 -12.41 31.97
CA ASN A 155 -16.33 -13.15 33.20
C ASN A 155 -15.22 -14.19 33.49
N ASP A 156 -14.39 -14.55 32.51
CA ASP A 156 -13.31 -15.53 32.66
C ASP A 156 -12.07 -14.94 33.38
N GLY A 157 -12.11 -13.65 33.72
CA GLY A 157 -11.06 -12.94 34.46
C GLY A 157 -9.86 -12.54 33.61
N ILE A 158 -9.12 -11.53 34.07
CA ILE A 158 -8.02 -10.89 33.31
C ILE A 158 -6.91 -11.88 32.94
N GLU A 159 -6.65 -12.91 33.74
CA GLU A 159 -5.62 -13.91 33.45
C GLU A 159 -5.92 -14.70 32.17
N SER A 160 -7.20 -14.96 31.86
CA SER A 160 -7.60 -15.64 30.62
C SER A 160 -7.32 -14.80 29.36
N LEU A 161 -7.17 -13.49 29.53
CA LEU A 161 -6.87 -12.52 28.48
C LEU A 161 -5.35 -12.27 28.33
N ASN A 162 -4.54 -12.74 29.29
CA ASN A 162 -3.09 -12.55 29.27
C ASN A 162 -2.39 -13.70 28.52
N ILE A 163 -2.54 -13.72 27.20
CA ILE A 163 -1.99 -14.76 26.33
C ILE A 163 -0.55 -14.37 25.94
N PRO A 164 0.45 -15.22 26.21
CA PRO A 164 1.84 -14.92 25.85
C PRO A 164 2.02 -14.89 24.32
N ARG A 165 3.05 -14.17 23.87
CA ARG A 165 3.46 -14.18 22.47
C ARG A 165 3.87 -15.58 22.05
N ASN A 166 3.44 -16.01 20.87
CA ASN A 166 4.00 -17.17 20.20
C ASN A 166 5.33 -16.80 19.53
N THR A 167 6.06 -17.81 19.05
CA THR A 167 7.25 -17.59 18.23
C THR A 167 6.88 -16.96 16.89
N GLU A 168 7.85 -16.32 16.23
CA GLU A 168 7.65 -15.76 14.90
C GLU A 168 7.26 -16.86 13.90
N LYS A 169 7.91 -18.02 13.98
CA LYS A 169 7.56 -19.19 13.17
C LYS A 169 6.09 -19.60 13.33
N GLU A 170 5.62 -19.78 14.56
CA GLU A 170 4.23 -20.15 14.81
C GLU A 170 3.23 -19.12 14.26
N THR A 171 3.61 -17.84 14.26
CA THR A 171 2.77 -16.77 13.71
C THR A 171 2.68 -16.85 12.18
N TRP A 172 3.80 -17.08 11.50
CA TRP A 172 3.82 -17.31 10.05
C TRP A 172 3.04 -18.56 9.66
N ASP A 173 3.28 -19.68 10.34
CA ASP A 173 2.57 -20.95 10.12
C ASP A 173 1.05 -20.76 10.29
N PHE A 174 0.63 -19.99 11.31
CA PHE A 174 -0.77 -19.70 11.56
C PHE A 174 -1.42 -18.89 10.43
N ALA A 175 -0.73 -17.88 9.91
CA ALA A 175 -1.22 -17.09 8.77
C ALA A 175 -1.34 -17.94 7.49
N LEU A 176 -0.37 -18.82 7.23
CA LEU A 176 -0.39 -19.72 6.07
C LEU A 176 -1.52 -20.77 6.17
N ALA A 177 -1.70 -21.37 7.34
CA ALA A 177 -2.79 -22.33 7.58
C ALA A 177 -4.18 -21.68 7.46
N ALA A 178 -4.31 -20.42 7.87
CA ALA A 178 -5.53 -19.65 7.65
C ALA A 178 -5.77 -19.38 6.16
N CYS A 179 -4.72 -19.11 5.36
CA CYS A 179 -4.85 -19.03 3.90
C CYS A 179 -5.33 -20.37 3.31
N ASP A 180 -4.76 -21.49 3.73
CA ASP A 180 -5.18 -22.82 3.24
C ASP A 180 -6.66 -23.10 3.55
N THR A 181 -7.08 -22.76 4.77
CA THR A 181 -8.49 -22.92 5.15
C THR A 181 -9.40 -21.99 4.34
N ALA A 182 -8.96 -20.75 4.07
CA ALA A 182 -9.70 -19.85 3.20
C ALA A 182 -9.85 -20.44 1.77
N VAL A 183 -8.78 -20.99 1.21
CA VAL A 183 -8.81 -21.64 -0.12
C VAL A 183 -9.78 -22.82 -0.18
N MET A 184 -9.90 -23.60 0.91
CA MET A 184 -10.84 -24.73 0.96
C MET A 184 -12.31 -24.32 0.85
N TYR A 185 -12.66 -23.13 1.35
CA TYR A 185 -14.03 -22.64 1.42
C TYR A 185 -14.38 -21.61 0.35
N LEU A 186 -13.40 -20.89 -0.19
CA LEU A 186 -13.61 -19.88 -1.22
C LEU A 186 -13.64 -20.50 -2.63
N GLY A 187 -14.54 -19.98 -3.47
CA GLY A 187 -14.58 -20.29 -4.90
C GLY A 187 -13.72 -19.34 -5.75
N ASP A 188 -13.90 -19.44 -7.07
CA ASP A 188 -13.28 -18.54 -8.06
C ASP A 188 -13.83 -17.10 -8.01
N GLY A 189 -14.97 -16.91 -7.33
CA GLY A 189 -15.72 -15.66 -7.26
C GLY A 189 -16.85 -15.59 -8.30
N ASP A 190 -17.71 -14.58 -8.15
CA ASP A 190 -18.90 -14.33 -8.98
C ASP A 190 -18.61 -13.43 -10.20
N GLY A 191 -17.35 -13.07 -10.42
CA GLY A 191 -16.92 -12.10 -11.44
C GLY A 191 -17.20 -10.64 -11.10
N ALA A 192 -17.92 -10.33 -10.01
CA ALA A 192 -18.16 -8.97 -9.56
C ALA A 192 -16.95 -8.37 -8.82
N ARG A 193 -16.01 -9.22 -8.36
CA ARG A 193 -14.71 -8.85 -7.77
C ARG A 193 -14.81 -7.93 -6.54
N LYS A 194 -15.87 -8.11 -5.75
CA LYS A 194 -16.12 -7.34 -4.52
C LYS A 194 -15.61 -8.02 -3.26
N ARG A 195 -15.33 -9.32 -3.33
CA ARG A 195 -15.02 -10.19 -2.20
C ARG A 195 -13.77 -11.01 -2.49
N ALA A 196 -13.11 -11.47 -1.43
CA ALA A 196 -11.98 -12.36 -1.52
C ALA A 196 -12.38 -13.67 -2.22
N THR A 197 -11.50 -14.17 -3.06
CA THR A 197 -11.62 -15.44 -3.78
C THR A 197 -10.51 -16.38 -3.33
N LYS A 198 -10.57 -17.65 -3.73
CA LYS A 198 -9.46 -18.59 -3.47
C LYS A 198 -8.13 -18.09 -4.04
N TRP A 199 -8.19 -17.34 -5.15
CA TRP A 199 -7.02 -16.74 -5.78
C TRP A 199 -6.40 -15.63 -4.93
N ALA A 200 -7.23 -14.80 -4.29
CA ALA A 200 -6.77 -13.79 -3.34
C ALA A 200 -6.08 -14.42 -2.13
N ALA A 201 -6.64 -15.53 -1.60
CA ALA A 201 -6.04 -16.27 -0.50
C ALA A 201 -4.70 -16.93 -0.89
N LEU A 202 -4.61 -17.53 -2.10
CA LEU A 202 -3.35 -18.07 -2.62
C LEU A 202 -2.30 -16.98 -2.86
N ALA A 203 -2.69 -15.81 -3.36
CA ALA A 203 -1.77 -14.69 -3.58
C ALA A 203 -1.22 -14.14 -2.26
N LEU A 204 -2.08 -14.04 -1.24
CA LEU A 204 -1.65 -13.70 0.12
C LEU A 204 -0.70 -14.77 0.68
N LYS A 205 -1.03 -16.06 0.51
CA LYS A 205 -0.18 -17.18 0.95
C LYS A 205 1.21 -17.11 0.33
N SER A 206 1.28 -16.91 -1.00
CA SER A 206 2.54 -16.75 -1.74
C SER A 206 3.40 -15.64 -1.15
N ARG A 207 2.81 -14.45 -0.97
CA ARG A 207 3.51 -13.28 -0.39
C ARG A 207 3.97 -13.53 1.05
N ALA A 208 3.10 -14.05 1.91
CA ALA A 208 3.41 -14.33 3.30
C ALA A 208 4.54 -15.38 3.42
N ALA A 209 4.48 -16.45 2.63
CA ALA A 209 5.49 -17.48 2.59
C ALA A 209 6.84 -16.94 2.07
N LEU A 210 6.85 -16.06 1.07
CA LEU A 210 8.07 -15.41 0.60
C LEU A 210 8.73 -14.54 1.68
N HIS A 211 7.94 -13.80 2.44
CA HIS A 211 8.45 -13.00 3.56
C HIS A 211 9.02 -13.91 4.66
N ALA A 212 8.30 -14.94 5.07
CA ALA A 212 8.77 -15.92 6.05
C ALA A 212 10.07 -16.61 5.61
N ALA A 213 10.16 -17.02 4.33
CA ALA A 213 11.35 -17.62 3.75
C ALA A 213 12.54 -16.64 3.76
N SER A 214 12.30 -15.38 3.42
CA SER A 214 13.34 -14.34 3.39
C SER A 214 13.88 -14.06 4.80
N ILE A 215 12.99 -13.96 5.79
CA ILE A 215 13.38 -13.82 7.20
C ILE A 215 14.22 -15.03 7.61
N ALA A 216 13.76 -16.25 7.42
CA ALA A 216 14.51 -17.45 7.77
C ALA A 216 15.90 -17.49 7.11
N LYS A 217 15.96 -17.23 5.79
CA LYS A 217 17.21 -17.29 5.01
C LYS A 217 18.23 -16.23 5.42
N TYR A 218 17.77 -15.01 5.65
CA TYR A 218 18.64 -13.85 5.85
C TYR A 218 18.73 -13.38 7.31
N TRP A 219 18.07 -14.07 8.26
CA TRP A 219 18.06 -13.69 9.68
C TRP A 219 19.47 -13.53 10.25
N SER A 220 20.44 -14.33 9.80
CA SER A 220 21.83 -14.25 10.26
C SER A 220 22.54 -12.93 9.93
N LEU A 221 21.98 -12.12 9.02
CA LEU A 221 22.48 -10.79 8.68
C LEU A 221 21.92 -9.70 9.61
N ALA A 222 20.85 -9.99 10.37
CA ALA A 222 20.25 -9.03 11.28
C ALA A 222 21.12 -8.86 12.54
N PRO A 223 21.53 -7.63 12.91
CA PRO A 223 22.35 -7.38 14.10
C PRO A 223 21.53 -7.36 15.40
N LEU A 224 20.56 -8.27 15.54
CA LEU A 224 19.63 -8.33 16.68
C LEU A 224 20.03 -9.43 17.67
N SER A 225 19.85 -9.15 18.97
CA SER A 225 20.13 -10.10 20.07
C SER A 225 19.24 -9.79 21.29
N GLY A 226 19.27 -10.65 22.31
CA GLY A 226 18.50 -10.48 23.55
C GLY A 226 17.36 -11.49 23.70
N ASP A 227 16.52 -11.29 24.72
CA ASP A 227 15.51 -12.28 25.12
C ASP A 227 14.51 -12.60 24.01
N ALA A 228 14.05 -11.59 23.26
CA ALA A 228 13.14 -11.81 22.13
C ALA A 228 13.75 -12.71 21.03
N VAL A 229 15.06 -12.63 20.81
CA VAL A 229 15.77 -13.52 19.86
C VAL A 229 15.93 -14.91 20.48
N ASN A 230 16.33 -14.98 21.75
CA ASN A 230 16.55 -16.25 22.47
C ASN A 230 15.27 -17.08 22.58
N GLU A 231 14.12 -16.42 22.73
CA GLU A 231 12.79 -17.03 22.81
C GLU A 231 12.15 -17.27 21.43
N GLY A 232 12.80 -16.86 20.34
CA GLY A 232 12.25 -17.00 18.98
C GLY A 232 11.03 -16.12 18.70
N LEU A 233 10.85 -15.05 19.48
CA LEU A 233 9.81 -14.04 19.24
C LEU A 233 10.13 -13.16 18.03
N VAL A 234 11.41 -13.09 17.65
CA VAL A 234 11.86 -12.51 16.38
C VAL A 234 12.95 -13.39 15.78
N GLY A 235 12.94 -13.53 14.47
CA GLY A 235 13.85 -14.36 13.72
C GLY A 235 13.42 -15.81 13.59
N MET A 236 14.02 -16.48 12.61
CA MET A 236 13.81 -17.90 12.34
C MET A 236 15.14 -18.56 11.96
N ALA A 237 15.22 -19.88 12.19
CA ALA A 237 16.38 -20.64 11.79
C ALA A 237 16.48 -20.71 10.25
N PRO A 238 17.68 -20.60 9.65
CA PRO A 238 17.85 -20.73 8.19
C PRO A 238 17.35 -22.05 7.60
N SER A 239 17.25 -23.11 8.41
CA SER A 239 16.67 -24.39 8.00
C SER A 239 15.19 -24.32 7.64
N GLU A 240 14.46 -23.31 8.10
CA GLU A 240 13.03 -23.15 7.81
C GLU A 240 12.78 -22.54 6.42
N ALA A 241 13.80 -21.95 5.78
CA ALA A 241 13.64 -21.21 4.54
C ALA A 241 13.09 -22.09 3.39
N ASP A 242 13.61 -23.30 3.24
CA ASP A 242 13.21 -24.22 2.16
C ASP A 242 11.73 -24.61 2.26
N HIS A 243 11.21 -24.78 3.49
CA HIS A 243 9.79 -25.06 3.71
C HIS A 243 8.91 -23.89 3.21
N TYR A 244 9.21 -22.67 3.62
CA TYR A 244 8.43 -21.50 3.20
C TYR A 244 8.59 -21.17 1.71
N TYR A 245 9.77 -21.39 1.12
CA TYR A 245 9.91 -21.29 -0.33
C TYR A 245 9.03 -22.32 -1.05
N ALA A 246 8.92 -23.55 -0.55
CA ALA A 246 8.03 -24.55 -1.12
C ALA A 246 6.55 -24.14 -1.04
N GLU A 247 6.10 -23.56 0.09
CA GLU A 247 4.75 -23.01 0.23
C GLU A 247 4.48 -21.86 -0.75
N CYS A 248 5.44 -20.95 -0.91
CA CYS A 248 5.38 -19.84 -1.87
C CYS A 248 5.27 -20.34 -3.32
N ILE A 249 6.14 -21.28 -3.70
CA ILE A 249 6.17 -21.86 -5.05
C ILE A 249 4.86 -22.58 -5.32
N SER A 250 4.39 -23.42 -4.39
CA SER A 250 3.13 -24.18 -4.54
C SER A 250 1.93 -23.25 -4.77
N ALA A 251 1.78 -22.21 -3.94
CA ALA A 251 0.68 -21.25 -4.08
C ALA A 251 0.77 -20.47 -5.42
N SER A 252 1.97 -20.02 -5.78
CA SER A 252 2.20 -19.28 -7.04
C SER A 252 1.97 -20.15 -8.28
N GLU A 253 2.45 -21.38 -8.27
CA GLU A 253 2.23 -22.33 -9.37
C GLU A 253 0.75 -22.65 -9.58
N THR A 254 -0.01 -22.77 -8.48
CA THR A 254 -1.47 -22.99 -8.56
C THR A 254 -2.14 -21.81 -9.27
N ILE A 255 -1.80 -20.57 -8.90
CA ILE A 255 -2.31 -19.37 -9.57
C ILE A 255 -1.93 -19.35 -11.05
N LEU A 256 -0.67 -19.64 -11.38
CA LEU A 256 -0.16 -19.58 -12.76
C LEU A 256 -0.74 -20.67 -13.67
N LYS A 257 -0.99 -21.87 -13.13
CA LYS A 257 -1.45 -23.04 -13.91
C LYS A 257 -2.96 -23.14 -13.99
N GLU A 258 -3.67 -22.73 -12.94
CA GLU A 258 -5.12 -22.94 -12.79
C GLU A 258 -5.92 -21.64 -12.72
N GLY A 259 -5.28 -20.52 -12.41
CA GLY A 259 -5.93 -19.22 -12.27
C GLY A 259 -6.40 -18.64 -13.61
N PRO A 260 -7.49 -17.86 -13.63
CA PRO A 260 -8.02 -17.23 -14.85
C PRO A 260 -7.23 -15.98 -15.29
N PHE A 261 -5.98 -15.82 -14.83
CA PHE A 261 -5.23 -14.57 -14.97
C PHE A 261 -4.28 -14.57 -16.16
N SER A 262 -4.01 -13.37 -16.68
CA SER A 262 -2.98 -13.11 -17.69
C SER A 262 -2.47 -11.68 -17.52
N LEU A 263 -1.25 -11.42 -17.96
CA LEU A 263 -0.71 -10.06 -18.00
C LEU A 263 -1.53 -9.20 -18.97
N TYR A 264 -1.89 -8.00 -18.56
CA TYR A 264 -2.62 -7.02 -19.36
C TYR A 264 -1.70 -6.45 -20.43
N GLU A 265 -2.13 -6.55 -21.69
CA GLU A 265 -1.39 -6.06 -22.86
C GLU A 265 0.09 -6.46 -22.86
N ALA A 266 0.36 -7.74 -22.61
CA ALA A 266 1.70 -8.31 -22.39
C ALA A 266 2.69 -8.21 -23.57
N SER A 267 2.27 -7.66 -24.71
CA SER A 267 3.09 -7.56 -25.93
C SER A 267 2.84 -6.22 -26.62
N PRO A 268 3.23 -5.10 -25.99
CA PRO A 268 3.07 -3.77 -26.56
C PRO A 268 3.94 -3.62 -27.82
N GLY A 269 3.47 -2.85 -28.80
CA GLY A 269 4.17 -2.58 -30.06
C GLY A 269 5.29 -1.54 -29.94
N SER A 270 5.28 -0.72 -28.89
CA SER A 270 6.33 0.26 -28.60
C SER A 270 6.49 0.55 -27.11
N PRO A 271 7.59 1.17 -26.66
CA PRO A 271 7.75 1.65 -25.28
C PRO A 271 6.65 2.62 -24.84
N GLU A 272 6.18 3.50 -25.73
CA GLU A 272 5.10 4.44 -25.42
C GLU A 272 3.78 3.71 -25.15
N GLU A 273 3.46 2.71 -25.98
CA GLU A 273 2.30 1.84 -25.76
C GLU A 273 2.44 1.03 -24.47
N ALA A 274 3.64 0.52 -24.17
CA ALA A 274 3.92 -0.20 -22.93
C ALA A 274 3.67 0.69 -21.69
N SER A 275 4.11 1.96 -21.76
CA SER A 275 3.93 2.94 -20.68
C SER A 275 2.45 3.27 -20.46
N GLU A 276 1.70 3.51 -21.54
CA GLU A 276 0.25 3.75 -21.50
C GLU A 276 -0.52 2.54 -20.95
N ASN A 277 -0.20 1.33 -21.42
CA ASN A 277 -0.85 0.11 -20.96
C ASN A 277 -0.60 -0.12 -19.46
N TYR A 278 0.63 0.10 -19.00
CA TYR A 278 0.97 -0.02 -17.59
C TYR A 278 0.21 0.98 -16.72
N ARG A 279 0.22 2.26 -17.12
CA ARG A 279 -0.48 3.33 -16.40
C ARG A 279 -1.99 3.09 -16.33
N ALA A 280 -2.59 2.64 -17.43
CA ALA A 280 -4.02 2.38 -17.53
C ALA A 280 -4.52 1.31 -16.53
N MET A 281 -3.65 0.41 -16.06
CA MET A 281 -3.99 -0.57 -15.03
C MET A 281 -4.34 0.09 -13.70
N PHE A 282 -3.70 1.20 -13.37
CA PHE A 282 -3.84 1.91 -12.11
C PHE A 282 -4.85 3.07 -12.19
N GLU A 283 -5.08 3.62 -13.39
CA GLU A 283 -6.04 4.72 -13.60
C GLU A 283 -7.49 4.25 -13.72
N ASN A 284 -7.72 3.03 -14.21
CA ASN A 284 -9.07 2.51 -14.41
C ASN A 284 -9.17 1.04 -13.98
N PRO A 285 -9.93 0.74 -12.91
CA PRO A 285 -10.04 -0.61 -12.36
C PRO A 285 -10.70 -1.62 -13.30
N ASN A 286 -11.29 -1.16 -14.42
CA ASN A 286 -11.96 -1.99 -15.40
C ASN A 286 -11.12 -2.27 -16.66
N ARG A 287 -9.85 -1.83 -16.72
CA ARG A 287 -8.95 -2.07 -17.88
C ARG A 287 -8.23 -3.41 -17.74
N ALA A 288 -7.41 -3.58 -16.71
CA ALA A 288 -6.53 -4.74 -16.49
C ALA A 288 -7.21 -5.89 -15.75
N VAL A 289 -8.48 -6.16 -16.08
CA VAL A 289 -9.34 -7.09 -15.34
C VAL A 289 -8.82 -8.52 -15.28
N ASN A 290 -8.02 -8.90 -16.27
CA ASN A 290 -7.38 -10.20 -16.42
C ASN A 290 -6.12 -10.36 -15.55
N GLU A 291 -5.52 -9.26 -15.08
CA GLU A 291 -4.31 -9.30 -14.24
C GLU A 291 -4.63 -9.10 -12.76
N VAL A 292 -5.73 -8.41 -12.43
CA VAL A 292 -6.13 -8.11 -11.05
C VAL A 292 -6.61 -9.38 -10.32
N ILE A 293 -5.86 -9.78 -9.28
CA ILE A 293 -6.25 -10.89 -8.38
C ILE A 293 -7.17 -10.41 -7.25
N PHE A 294 -6.84 -9.28 -6.63
CA PHE A 294 -7.62 -8.67 -5.56
C PHE A 294 -7.42 -7.16 -5.56
N MET A 295 -8.51 -6.41 -5.40
CA MET A 295 -8.50 -4.94 -5.42
C MET A 295 -9.48 -4.38 -4.39
N LYS A 296 -9.18 -3.18 -3.89
CA LYS A 296 -10.08 -2.40 -3.03
C LYS A 296 -10.42 -1.09 -3.74
N GLY A 297 -11.71 -0.85 -3.93
CA GLY A 297 -12.21 0.40 -4.52
C GLY A 297 -12.46 1.45 -3.44
N TYR A 298 -12.17 2.69 -3.78
CA TYR A 298 -12.51 3.89 -2.99
C TYR A 298 -13.54 4.69 -3.77
N ASN A 299 -14.59 5.15 -3.09
CA ASN A 299 -15.66 5.93 -3.73
C ASN A 299 -15.95 7.17 -2.90
N LEU A 300 -16.21 8.29 -3.57
CA LEU A 300 -16.60 9.57 -2.95
C LEU A 300 -18.04 9.56 -2.44
N GLU A 301 -18.87 8.60 -2.87
CA GLU A 301 -20.24 8.46 -2.36
C GLU A 301 -20.24 7.88 -0.94
N GLY A 302 -20.38 8.78 0.05
CA GLY A 302 -20.40 8.46 1.48
C GLY A 302 -19.27 9.18 2.23
N ASP A 303 -19.54 9.61 3.46
CA ASP A 303 -18.51 10.21 4.31
C ASP A 303 -17.38 9.19 4.57
N GLU A 304 -16.12 9.63 4.46
CA GLU A 304 -14.90 8.85 4.78
C GLU A 304 -14.59 7.62 3.91
N MET A 305 -15.36 7.35 2.85
CA MET A 305 -15.16 6.20 1.93
C MET A 305 -14.20 6.51 0.76
N GLY A 306 -13.83 7.78 0.60
CA GLY A 306 -12.88 8.25 -0.41
C GLY A 306 -11.46 8.37 0.12
N SER A 307 -10.52 8.65 -0.78
CA SER A 307 -9.11 8.89 -0.47
C SER A 307 -8.69 10.27 -0.96
N ASN A 308 -7.87 10.98 -0.18
CA ASN A 308 -7.29 12.27 -0.55
C ASN A 308 -5.89 12.15 -1.20
N GLN A 309 -5.39 10.93 -1.41
CA GLN A 309 -4.02 10.72 -1.87
C GLN A 309 -3.74 11.34 -3.24
N ASP A 310 -4.67 11.18 -4.19
CA ASP A 310 -4.53 11.76 -5.53
C ASP A 310 -4.43 13.29 -5.48
N ASN A 311 -5.08 13.92 -4.49
CA ASN A 311 -5.02 15.37 -4.32
C ASN A 311 -3.65 15.85 -3.82
N TRP A 312 -2.98 15.05 -2.96
CA TRP A 312 -1.65 15.37 -2.44
C TRP A 312 -0.51 14.96 -3.38
N GLY A 313 -0.69 13.88 -4.13
CA GLY A 313 0.31 13.34 -5.06
C GLY A 313 0.33 14.01 -6.44
N GLN A 314 -0.75 14.69 -6.86
CA GLN A 314 -0.78 15.36 -8.16
C GLN A 314 0.19 16.56 -8.27
N PRO A 315 0.63 16.91 -9.48
CA PRO A 315 1.44 18.11 -9.73
C PRO A 315 0.76 19.38 -9.23
N ASN A 316 1.55 20.30 -8.68
CA ASN A 316 1.05 21.52 -8.07
C ASN A 316 0.30 22.44 -9.05
N GLN A 317 0.67 22.43 -10.33
CA GLN A 317 -0.04 23.17 -11.39
C GLN A 317 -1.50 22.75 -11.56
N THR A 318 -1.84 21.51 -11.20
CA THR A 318 -3.18 20.94 -11.41
C THR A 318 -4.00 20.86 -10.12
N ARG A 319 -3.52 21.54 -9.07
CA ARG A 319 -4.19 21.62 -7.79
C ARG A 319 -5.52 22.33 -7.96
N GLY A 320 -6.58 21.68 -7.47
CA GLY A 320 -7.86 22.36 -7.30
C GLY A 320 -7.79 23.39 -6.17
N SER A 321 -8.84 23.50 -5.37
CA SER A 321 -8.87 24.36 -4.19
C SER A 321 -8.07 23.85 -2.98
N TRP A 322 -7.39 22.70 -3.11
CA TRP A 322 -6.66 22.06 -2.02
C TRP A 322 -5.30 22.73 -1.79
N PRO A 323 -4.92 23.01 -0.54
CA PRO A 323 -3.63 23.61 -0.25
C PRO A 323 -2.52 22.53 -0.32
N HIS A 324 -1.33 22.93 -0.79
CA HIS A 324 -0.10 22.11 -0.78
C HIS A 324 -0.17 20.72 -1.49
N PRO A 325 -0.55 20.65 -2.77
CA PRO A 325 -0.33 19.48 -3.65
C PRO A 325 1.18 19.21 -3.90
N GLY A 326 1.52 18.21 -4.70
CA GLY A 326 2.90 17.97 -5.15
C GLY A 326 3.82 17.49 -4.03
N ARG A 327 3.27 16.74 -3.07
CA ARG A 327 4.00 16.27 -1.88
C ARG A 327 4.74 14.97 -2.10
N PHE A 328 4.47 14.26 -3.19
CA PHE A 328 5.09 12.99 -3.51
C PHE A 328 6.16 13.20 -4.58
N ASN A 329 7.42 12.98 -4.22
CA ASN A 329 8.56 13.22 -5.09
C ASN A 329 9.37 11.92 -5.22
N PRO A 330 9.33 11.26 -6.40
CA PRO A 330 10.21 10.14 -6.71
C PRO A 330 11.68 10.49 -6.48
N THR A 331 12.43 9.57 -5.87
CA THR A 331 13.88 9.74 -5.68
C THR A 331 14.64 9.47 -6.98
N LEU A 332 15.87 9.99 -7.07
CA LEU A 332 16.76 9.64 -8.18
C LEU A 332 17.12 8.15 -8.14
N ASP A 333 17.32 7.59 -6.94
CA ASP A 333 17.55 6.17 -6.71
C ASP A 333 16.46 5.30 -7.35
N LEU A 334 15.18 5.68 -7.22
CA LEU A 334 14.09 4.98 -7.90
C LEU A 334 14.25 5.03 -9.42
N ALA A 335 14.61 6.18 -10.00
CA ALA A 335 14.79 6.28 -11.45
C ALA A 335 16.02 5.49 -11.95
N ASP A 336 17.05 5.36 -11.11
CA ASP A 336 18.30 4.66 -11.41
C ASP A 336 18.16 3.15 -11.42
N VAL A 337 17.27 2.59 -10.60
CA VAL A 337 17.01 1.14 -10.60
C VAL A 337 16.33 0.66 -11.88
N TYR A 338 15.65 1.53 -12.63
CA TYR A 338 15.07 1.16 -13.91
C TYR A 338 16.15 0.84 -14.94
N GLU A 339 15.96 -0.32 -15.56
CA GLU A 339 16.77 -0.82 -16.66
C GLU A 339 16.59 0.02 -17.93
N SER A 340 17.46 -0.26 -18.91
CA SER A 340 17.32 0.21 -20.28
C SER A 340 17.02 -0.96 -21.20
N TYR A 341 16.41 -0.71 -22.36
CA TYR A 341 16.16 -1.78 -23.34
C TYR A 341 17.45 -2.43 -23.85
N SER A 342 18.57 -1.70 -23.80
CA SER A 342 19.90 -2.24 -24.10
C SER A 342 20.52 -3.10 -23.00
N LYS A 343 20.01 -3.05 -21.75
CA LYS A 343 20.52 -3.80 -20.59
C LYS A 343 19.38 -4.39 -19.72
N PRO A 344 18.57 -5.31 -20.26
CA PRO A 344 17.50 -5.94 -19.50
C PRO A 344 18.05 -6.74 -18.30
N GLY A 345 17.34 -6.69 -17.19
CA GLY A 345 17.65 -7.24 -15.88
C GLY A 345 18.65 -6.44 -15.05
N GLN A 346 19.10 -5.25 -15.50
CA GLN A 346 20.16 -4.49 -14.83
C GLN A 346 19.79 -3.02 -14.68
N SER A 347 19.92 -2.49 -13.45
CA SER A 347 19.82 -1.06 -13.18
C SER A 347 20.74 -0.26 -14.12
N THR A 348 20.21 0.84 -14.65
CA THR A 348 20.96 1.73 -15.55
C THR A 348 20.94 3.13 -14.96
N PRO A 349 21.83 3.48 -14.02
CA PRO A 349 21.81 4.80 -13.38
C PRO A 349 21.88 5.94 -14.39
N ILE A 350 21.21 7.04 -14.07
CA ILE A 350 21.15 8.25 -14.88
C ILE A 350 22.49 8.96 -14.77
N VAL A 351 23.12 9.16 -15.92
CA VAL A 351 24.39 9.88 -16.01
C VAL A 351 24.10 11.35 -16.28
N THR A 352 24.53 12.22 -15.37
CA THR A 352 24.33 13.67 -15.48
C THR A 352 25.60 14.42 -15.91
N THR A 353 26.78 13.79 -15.79
CA THR A 353 28.09 14.41 -16.05
C THR A 353 28.94 13.63 -17.06
N ILE A 354 29.90 14.31 -17.70
CA ILE A 354 30.80 13.70 -18.71
C ILE A 354 31.69 12.61 -18.10
N ASP A 355 32.11 12.77 -16.84
CA ASP A 355 32.92 11.79 -16.11
C ASP A 355 32.10 10.59 -15.59
N ALA A 356 30.78 10.60 -15.81
CA ALA A 356 29.85 9.51 -15.50
C ALA A 356 29.85 9.06 -14.03
N ASP A 357 29.93 10.02 -13.12
CA ASP A 357 29.82 9.76 -11.68
C ASP A 357 28.35 9.69 -11.26
N VAL A 358 27.93 8.50 -10.87
CA VAL A 358 26.57 8.16 -10.46
C VAL A 358 26.44 7.98 -8.95
N GLU A 359 27.50 8.34 -8.20
CA GLU A 359 27.56 8.20 -6.74
C GLU A 359 27.48 9.56 -6.03
N ASN A 360 27.45 10.67 -6.78
CA ASN A 360 27.37 12.02 -6.24
C ASN A 360 25.94 12.56 -6.29
N TYR A 361 25.37 12.77 -5.11
CA TYR A 361 24.01 13.27 -4.89
C TYR A 361 23.99 14.66 -4.21
N ASP A 362 25.13 15.37 -4.19
CA ASP A 362 25.27 16.69 -3.53
C ASP A 362 24.66 17.85 -4.35
N GLY A 363 24.00 17.52 -5.47
CA GLY A 363 23.37 18.49 -6.37
C GLY A 363 24.34 19.04 -7.42
N TYR A 364 24.08 20.28 -7.87
CA TYR A 364 24.89 20.93 -8.89
C TYR A 364 26.24 21.41 -8.35
N ASP A 365 27.34 20.99 -9.00
CA ASP A 365 28.71 21.42 -8.69
C ASP A 365 29.33 22.13 -9.91
N PRO A 366 29.62 23.46 -9.83
CA PRO A 366 30.16 24.22 -10.94
C PRO A 366 31.58 23.79 -11.37
N SER A 367 32.26 22.94 -10.60
CA SER A 367 33.57 22.38 -10.98
C SER A 367 33.47 21.22 -11.97
N ARG A 368 32.26 20.66 -12.16
CA ARG A 368 31.99 19.52 -13.03
C ARG A 368 31.50 19.96 -14.40
N THR A 369 31.59 19.05 -15.36
CA THR A 369 31.00 19.24 -16.69
C THR A 369 29.79 18.34 -16.83
N TYR A 370 28.62 18.95 -16.93
CA TYR A 370 27.34 18.26 -17.09
C TYR A 370 27.08 17.94 -18.55
N LEU A 371 26.29 16.89 -18.79
CA LEU A 371 25.76 16.60 -20.11
C LEU A 371 24.72 17.67 -20.49
N GLU A 372 24.77 18.10 -21.74
CA GLU A 372 23.84 19.07 -22.31
C GLU A 372 22.93 18.37 -23.30
N PHE A 373 21.64 18.68 -23.25
CA PHE A 373 20.60 18.10 -24.09
C PHE A 373 19.74 19.22 -24.69
N ASP A 374 19.21 19.00 -25.89
CA ASP A 374 18.27 19.95 -26.52
C ASP A 374 16.90 19.88 -25.83
N HIS A 375 16.55 18.70 -25.28
CA HIS A 375 15.33 18.45 -24.54
C HIS A 375 15.59 17.72 -23.20
N PRO A 376 14.92 18.11 -22.09
CA PRO A 376 15.12 17.49 -20.78
C PRO A 376 14.90 15.97 -20.75
N MET A 377 14.04 15.45 -21.62
CA MET A 377 13.71 14.03 -21.67
C MET A 377 14.79 13.13 -22.26
N GLU A 378 15.78 13.71 -22.96
CA GLU A 378 16.86 12.92 -23.57
C GLU A 378 17.72 12.18 -22.54
N ILE A 379 17.81 12.69 -21.31
CA ILE A 379 18.53 12.03 -20.22
C ILE A 379 17.90 10.69 -19.81
N PHE A 380 16.61 10.50 -20.10
CA PHE A 380 15.85 9.26 -19.84
C PHE A 380 15.68 8.40 -21.10
N ALA A 381 16.37 8.72 -22.21
CA ALA A 381 16.27 7.94 -23.43
C ALA A 381 16.65 6.47 -23.19
N ASP A 382 15.96 5.55 -23.88
CA ASP A 382 16.15 4.08 -23.79
C ASP A 382 15.79 3.45 -22.43
N LYS A 383 15.30 4.24 -21.44
CA LYS A 383 14.78 3.71 -20.18
C LYS A 383 13.54 2.85 -20.39
N ASP A 384 13.39 1.85 -19.52
CA ASP A 384 12.21 1.00 -19.48
C ASP A 384 10.92 1.82 -19.35
N ALA A 385 9.91 1.49 -20.15
CA ALA A 385 8.63 2.18 -20.21
C ALA A 385 7.89 2.30 -18.87
N ARG A 386 8.13 1.38 -17.91
CA ARG A 386 7.54 1.43 -16.57
C ARG A 386 8.00 2.66 -15.78
N LEU A 387 9.20 3.19 -16.06
CA LEU A 387 9.66 4.44 -15.44
C LEU A 387 8.74 5.59 -15.83
N SER A 388 8.48 5.75 -17.13
CA SER A 388 7.58 6.79 -17.67
C SER A 388 6.13 6.61 -17.27
N ALA A 389 5.73 5.39 -16.91
CA ALA A 389 4.39 5.12 -16.40
C ALA A 389 4.25 5.45 -14.90
N THR A 390 5.38 5.47 -14.16
CA THR A 390 5.42 5.64 -12.70
C THR A 390 5.75 7.06 -12.28
N VAL A 391 6.58 7.77 -13.05
CA VAL A 391 7.10 9.11 -12.72
C VAL A 391 6.53 10.17 -13.66
N ILE A 392 6.15 11.32 -13.09
CA ILE A 392 5.77 12.51 -13.87
C ILE A 392 7.04 13.29 -14.22
N PHE A 393 7.38 13.33 -15.49
CA PHE A 393 8.57 14.01 -16.00
C PHE A 393 8.32 15.47 -16.41
N PRO A 394 9.39 16.30 -16.51
CA PRO A 394 9.29 17.61 -17.13
C PRO A 394 8.64 17.54 -18.53
N GLY A 395 7.62 18.35 -18.78
CA GLY A 395 6.87 18.36 -20.03
C GLY A 395 5.78 17.28 -20.15
N SER A 396 5.60 16.43 -19.13
CA SER A 396 4.48 15.47 -19.12
C SER A 396 3.13 16.20 -19.11
N THR A 397 2.12 15.62 -19.77
CA THR A 397 0.75 16.14 -19.69
C THR A 397 -0.01 15.47 -18.55
N TRP A 398 -0.60 16.27 -17.66
CA TRP A 398 -1.47 15.80 -16.58
C TRP A 398 -2.72 16.69 -16.51
N LYS A 399 -3.92 16.09 -16.58
CA LYS A 399 -5.21 16.84 -16.61
C LYS A 399 -5.20 18.00 -17.62
N ASP A 400 -4.84 17.70 -18.87
CA ASP A 400 -4.73 18.66 -19.98
C ASP A 400 -3.74 19.82 -19.74
N THR A 401 -2.83 19.68 -18.77
CA THR A 401 -1.82 20.69 -18.41
C THR A 401 -0.42 20.11 -18.60
N GLU A 402 0.43 20.81 -19.33
CA GLU A 402 1.85 20.49 -19.41
C GLU A 402 2.54 20.82 -18.07
N ILE A 403 3.23 19.84 -17.50
CA ILE A 403 3.84 19.93 -16.17
C ILE A 403 5.25 20.49 -16.29
N ILE A 404 5.47 21.64 -15.67
CA ILE A 404 6.73 22.37 -15.67
C ILE A 404 7.49 21.97 -14.40
N ILE A 405 8.65 21.35 -14.58
CA ILE A 405 9.57 20.95 -13.51
C ILE A 405 10.96 21.43 -13.92
N GLN A 406 11.51 22.39 -13.18
CA GLN A 406 12.80 23.00 -13.47
C GLN A 406 13.47 23.44 -12.16
N GLY A 407 14.76 23.08 -11.98
CA GLY A 407 15.55 23.43 -10.79
C GLY A 407 16.39 24.70 -10.91
N GLY A 408 16.54 25.25 -12.12
CA GLY A 408 17.25 26.50 -12.37
C GLY A 408 17.70 26.67 -13.81
N PHE A 409 18.52 27.70 -14.07
CA PHE A 409 19.13 27.95 -15.37
C PHE A 409 20.58 28.44 -15.22
N ILE A 410 21.37 28.29 -16.29
CA ILE A 410 22.71 28.87 -16.40
C ILE A 410 22.61 30.15 -17.22
N GLN A 411 23.14 31.26 -16.71
CA GLN A 411 23.16 32.55 -17.43
C GLN A 411 24.12 32.52 -18.63
N PRO A 412 23.97 33.44 -19.61
CA PRO A 412 24.90 33.54 -20.75
C PRO A 412 26.37 33.75 -20.37
N ASP A 413 26.65 34.27 -19.17
CA ASP A 413 28.01 34.43 -18.64
C ASP A 413 28.54 33.19 -17.89
N GLY A 414 27.75 32.11 -17.85
CA GLY A 414 28.07 30.86 -17.17
C GLY A 414 27.63 30.82 -15.69
N THR A 415 27.04 31.88 -15.15
CA THR A 415 26.62 31.92 -13.74
C THR A 415 25.36 31.08 -13.51
N PRO A 416 25.39 30.06 -12.62
CA PRO A 416 24.20 29.29 -12.27
C PRO A 416 23.23 30.11 -11.43
N VAL A 417 21.93 30.01 -11.72
CA VAL A 417 20.82 30.50 -10.89
C VAL A 417 19.93 29.31 -10.58
N LEU A 418 20.13 28.72 -9.39
CA LEU A 418 19.47 27.51 -8.91
C LEU A 418 18.86 27.78 -7.53
N ASP A 419 17.79 27.08 -7.19
CA ASP A 419 17.18 27.09 -5.84
C ASP A 419 16.85 28.48 -5.25
N GLN A 420 16.72 29.50 -6.10
CA GLN A 420 16.33 30.85 -5.72
C GLN A 420 15.51 31.54 -6.81
N ASN A 421 14.62 32.45 -6.43
CA ASN A 421 13.87 33.25 -7.40
C ASN A 421 14.82 34.05 -8.29
N GLY A 422 14.68 33.88 -9.60
CA GLY A 422 15.48 34.55 -10.61
C GLY A 422 14.74 34.56 -11.95
N GLU A 423 15.02 35.58 -12.74
CA GLU A 423 14.50 35.72 -14.09
C GLU A 423 15.56 36.36 -15.00
N ILE A 424 15.53 36.03 -16.29
CA ILE A 424 16.41 36.62 -17.30
C ILE A 424 15.68 36.71 -18.64
N GLU A 425 15.88 37.82 -19.35
CA GLU A 425 15.44 37.98 -20.74
C GLU A 425 16.58 37.62 -21.69
N VAL A 426 16.34 36.65 -22.57
CA VAL A 426 17.28 36.27 -23.65
C VAL A 426 16.52 36.28 -24.96
N ASP A 427 16.98 37.08 -25.93
CA ASP A 427 16.39 37.21 -27.26
C ASP A 427 14.87 37.46 -27.26
N GLY A 428 14.39 38.25 -26.29
CA GLY A 428 12.97 38.61 -26.14
C GLY A 428 12.11 37.52 -25.46
N THR A 429 12.72 36.43 -25.00
CA THR A 429 12.07 35.39 -24.21
C THR A 429 12.46 35.52 -22.74
N MET A 430 11.46 35.55 -21.85
CA MET A 430 11.67 35.54 -20.41
C MET A 430 11.81 34.12 -19.89
N TYR A 431 12.88 33.86 -19.16
CA TYR A 431 13.14 32.61 -18.45
C TYR A 431 13.07 32.84 -16.95
N TYR A 432 12.57 31.85 -16.21
CA TYR A 432 12.45 31.87 -14.76
C TYR A 432 13.22 30.69 -14.18
N THR A 433 13.77 30.82 -12.97
CA THR A 433 14.50 29.72 -12.30
C THR A 433 13.70 28.42 -12.29
N TYR A 434 12.42 28.50 -11.95
CA TYR A 434 11.53 27.35 -11.83
C TYR A 434 10.62 27.15 -13.05
N GLY A 435 11.02 27.72 -14.20
CA GLY A 435 10.30 27.58 -15.47
C GLY A 435 9.05 28.45 -15.63
N ALA A 436 8.51 29.06 -14.56
CA ALA A 436 7.40 30.00 -14.66
C ALA A 436 7.46 31.14 -13.60
N SER A 437 6.68 32.19 -13.84
CA SER A 437 6.69 33.45 -13.07
C SER A 437 6.04 33.38 -11.68
N SER A 438 5.29 32.32 -11.39
CA SER A 438 4.55 32.16 -10.14
C SER A 438 4.55 30.70 -9.68
N PRO A 439 4.63 30.43 -8.37
CA PRO A 439 4.50 29.08 -7.81
C PRO A 439 3.23 28.33 -8.18
N SER A 440 2.19 28.98 -8.68
CA SER A 440 0.99 28.31 -9.20
C SER A 440 1.16 27.68 -10.58
N PHE A 441 2.24 28.02 -11.30
CA PHE A 441 2.44 27.65 -12.70
C PHE A 441 3.56 26.63 -12.92
N TYR A 442 4.22 26.16 -11.85
CA TYR A 442 5.21 25.09 -11.91
C TYR A 442 5.03 24.08 -10.77
N SER A 443 5.73 22.96 -10.85
CA SER A 443 5.75 21.90 -9.85
C SER A 443 7.18 21.61 -9.39
N GLY A 444 7.38 21.30 -8.10
CA GLY A 444 8.68 20.96 -7.52
C GLY A 444 9.26 22.04 -6.60
N PHE A 445 10.38 22.64 -7.01
CA PHE A 445 11.43 23.30 -6.21
C PHE A 445 11.09 24.60 -5.44
N SER A 446 9.81 24.94 -5.25
CA SER A 446 9.46 26.09 -4.38
C SER A 446 9.57 25.70 -2.91
N THR A 447 10.37 26.44 -2.15
CA THR A 447 10.40 26.36 -0.68
C THR A 447 9.18 26.99 -0.03
#